data_AF-A0ABD3P2X5-F1
#
_entry.id   AF-A0ABD3P2X5-F1
#
_cell.length_a   1.000
_cell.length_b   1.000
_cell.length_c   1.000
_cell.angle_alpha   90.00
_cell.angle_beta   90.00
_cell.angle_gamma   90.00
#
_symmetry.space_group_name_H-M   'P 1'
#
loop_
_entity.id
_entity.type
_entity.pdbx_description
1 polymer ?
#
loop_
_entity_poly.entity_id
_entity_poly.type
_entity_poly.pdbx_seq_one_letter_code
_entity_poly.pdbx_strand_id
1 'polypeptide(L)'
;MKMSSPRLSPDDVAALLDRVDAETESAREELRRAQSIAHAAGLSVHCSILDVAYNGGGNDDGAVVFGGLAGGSTSTNGGGGRAPAVADLRQEAALAARARHRYNPMRGTLSAFPLVLATTGGHCNTDHVIRQNPDGTVDRLSEYRRAMRMRRRRENSDERGSDRWDLPRIPGGRRRRIRRDADAPTAPPEPPVTGYVIYVSQMTTKLRHDNPDRHHDQISAVRRISMMWNRLSDEGRDHYVRLAREARAEYDERLMEYRATGTWSPFTVFERLTNNRNGVVCRTSAERSTGSNGPWVRIPHEEKNELEREIDTYEQVIFPPRPAGSEGGHEKTMTDRRKRRRERIQEDCVKYNTPILT
;
A
#
# COMPACT_ATOMS: atom_id res chain seq x y z
N MET A 1 15.94 -26.64 -30.14
CA MET A 1 16.76 -27.56 -29.31
C MET A 1 16.37 -27.34 -27.85
N LYS A 2 15.78 -28.34 -27.18
CA LYS A 2 15.43 -28.24 -25.75
C LYS A 2 16.71 -28.41 -24.94
N MET A 3 17.18 -27.32 -24.31
CA MET A 3 18.32 -27.35 -23.39
C MET A 3 17.89 -28.13 -22.13
N SER A 4 18.49 -29.29 -21.90
CA SER A 4 18.36 -30.02 -20.64
C SER A 4 19.06 -29.23 -19.55
N SER A 5 18.38 -28.98 -18.43
CA SER A 5 18.97 -28.36 -17.24
C SER A 5 20.24 -29.11 -16.82
N PRO A 6 21.29 -28.40 -16.36
CA PRO A 6 22.50 -29.06 -15.87
C PRO A 6 22.14 -29.90 -14.65
N ARG A 7 22.54 -31.18 -14.65
CA ARG A 7 22.45 -32.05 -13.48
C ARG A 7 23.49 -31.55 -12.47
N LEU A 8 23.04 -31.26 -11.25
CA LEU A 8 23.94 -30.91 -10.14
C LEU A 8 24.99 -32.00 -9.97
N SER A 9 26.24 -31.60 -9.74
CA SER A 9 27.30 -32.56 -9.48
C SER A 9 27.06 -33.27 -8.14
N PRO A 10 27.56 -34.49 -7.93
CA PRO A 10 27.46 -35.18 -6.64
C PRO A 10 27.99 -34.34 -5.47
N ASP A 11 29.03 -33.53 -5.72
CA ASP A 11 29.63 -32.64 -4.74
C ASP A 11 28.71 -31.46 -4.38
N ASP A 12 27.98 -30.91 -5.36
CA ASP A 12 26.97 -29.87 -5.10
C ASP A 12 25.81 -30.41 -4.26
N VAL A 13 25.42 -31.67 -4.49
CA VAL A 13 24.38 -32.34 -3.70
C VAL A 13 24.86 -32.57 -2.27
N ALA A 14 26.10 -33.01 -2.09
CA ALA A 14 26.70 -33.18 -0.75
C ALA A 14 26.76 -31.85 0.01
N ALA A 15 27.22 -30.77 -0.64
CA ALA A 15 27.27 -29.44 -0.03
C ALA A 15 25.89 -28.90 0.36
N LEU A 16 24.85 -29.22 -0.43
CA LEU A 16 23.47 -28.87 -0.09
C LEU A 16 22.95 -29.66 1.11
N LEU A 17 23.29 -30.95 1.22
CA LEU A 17 22.92 -31.77 2.38
C LEU A 17 23.61 -31.29 3.65
N ASP A 18 24.90 -30.99 3.61
CA ASP A 18 25.65 -30.45 4.75
C ASP A 18 25.05 -29.12 5.24
N ARG A 19 24.61 -28.27 4.30
CA ARG A 19 23.93 -27.01 4.62
C ARG A 19 22.58 -27.24 5.26
N VAL A 20 21.79 -28.19 4.75
CA VAL A 20 20.51 -28.56 5.34
C VAL A 20 20.72 -29.09 6.76
N ASP A 21 21.72 -29.95 6.97
CA ASP A 21 22.03 -30.49 8.29
C ASP A 21 22.43 -29.38 9.27
N ALA A 22 23.30 -28.45 8.87
CA ALA A 22 23.66 -27.28 9.68
C ALA A 22 22.44 -26.40 10.03
N GLU A 23 21.54 -26.15 9.07
CA GLU A 23 20.31 -25.41 9.30
C GLU A 23 19.37 -26.15 10.27
N THR A 24 19.29 -27.49 10.18
CA THR A 24 18.47 -28.28 11.12
C THR A 24 19.04 -28.30 12.53
N GLU A 25 20.37 -28.29 12.68
CA GLU A 25 21.02 -28.18 13.99
C GLU A 25 20.78 -26.81 14.63
N SER A 26 20.92 -25.73 13.85
CA SER A 26 20.59 -24.37 14.31
C SER A 26 19.13 -24.27 14.78
N ALA A 27 18.19 -24.82 14.00
CA ALA A 27 16.77 -24.82 14.36
C ALA A 27 16.48 -25.63 15.65
N ARG A 28 17.21 -26.74 15.88
CA ARG A 28 17.09 -27.54 17.11
C ARG A 28 17.60 -26.77 18.34
N GLU A 29 18.67 -25.99 18.21
CA GLU A 29 19.17 -25.17 19.30
C GLU A 29 18.21 -24.05 19.69
N GLU A 30 17.64 -23.35 18.70
CA GLU A 30 16.61 -22.35 18.94
C GLU A 30 15.37 -22.95 19.64
N LEU A 31 14.97 -24.14 19.22
CA LEU A 31 13.85 -24.85 19.84
C LEU A 31 14.13 -25.21 21.31
N ARG A 32 15.34 -25.66 21.65
CA ARG A 32 15.74 -25.91 23.05
C ARG A 32 15.67 -24.63 23.89
N ARG A 33 16.12 -23.50 23.34
CA ARG A 33 16.01 -22.19 24.02
C ARG A 33 14.55 -21.81 24.23
N ALA A 34 13.72 -21.91 23.20
CA ALA A 34 12.30 -21.60 23.26
C ALA A 34 11.55 -22.49 24.27
N GLN A 35 11.86 -23.79 24.33
CA GLN A 35 11.29 -24.73 25.31
C GLN A 35 11.61 -24.32 26.75
N SER A 36 12.85 -23.89 27.03
CA SER A 36 13.23 -23.41 28.37
C SER A 36 12.42 -22.19 28.81
N ILE A 37 12.20 -21.24 27.90
CA ILE A 37 11.43 -20.01 28.16
C ILE A 37 9.94 -20.34 28.33
N ALA A 38 9.40 -21.19 27.47
CA ALA A 38 8.01 -21.60 27.54
C ALA A 38 7.72 -22.40 28.81
N HIS A 39 8.60 -23.31 29.22
CA HIS A 39 8.47 -24.06 30.47
C HIS A 39 8.48 -23.12 31.69
N ALA A 40 9.34 -22.09 31.70
CA ALA A 40 9.33 -21.06 32.74
C ALA A 40 8.00 -20.27 32.79
N ALA A 41 7.30 -20.15 31.66
CA ALA A 41 5.99 -19.52 31.54
C ALA A 41 4.80 -20.49 31.69
N GLY A 42 5.04 -21.78 31.99
CA GLY A 42 4.00 -22.81 32.10
C GLY A 42 3.38 -23.23 30.76
N LEU A 43 4.07 -23.01 29.64
CA LEU A 43 3.64 -23.32 28.28
C LEU A 43 4.46 -24.48 27.70
N SER A 44 3.83 -25.38 26.94
CA SER A 44 4.53 -26.45 26.20
C SER A 44 4.89 -26.02 24.78
N VAL A 45 6.06 -26.43 24.30
CA VAL A 45 6.52 -26.20 22.92
C VAL A 45 6.83 -27.54 22.27
N HIS A 46 6.07 -27.88 21.23
CA HIS A 46 6.20 -29.13 20.48
C HIS A 46 7.13 -28.95 19.27
N CYS A 47 7.93 -29.98 18.98
CA CYS A 47 8.89 -29.97 17.88
C CYS A 47 8.29 -30.31 16.51
N SER A 48 7.07 -30.86 16.49
CA SER A 48 6.34 -31.17 15.27
C SER A 48 4.85 -30.94 15.46
N ILE A 49 4.20 -30.38 14.43
CA ILE A 49 2.74 -30.27 14.33
C ILE A 49 2.06 -31.62 14.07
N LEU A 50 2.84 -32.66 13.77
CA LEU A 50 2.36 -34.04 13.65
C LEU A 50 2.46 -34.80 14.98
N ASP A 51 3.02 -34.17 16.02
CA ASP A 51 3.13 -34.77 17.33
C ASP A 51 1.73 -34.88 17.96
N VAL A 52 1.39 -36.05 18.47
CA VAL A 52 0.01 -36.40 18.90
C VAL A 52 -0.46 -35.47 20.03
N ALA A 53 0.47 -35.00 20.85
CA ALA A 53 0.23 -34.04 21.92
C ALA A 53 -0.16 -32.64 21.39
N TYR A 54 0.32 -32.24 20.20
CA TYR A 54 -0.03 -30.94 19.58
C TYR A 54 -1.48 -30.93 19.08
N ASN A 55 -2.00 -32.07 18.63
CA ASN A 55 -3.37 -32.21 18.10
C ASN A 55 -4.43 -32.53 19.17
N GLY A 56 -4.08 -32.46 20.47
CA GLY A 56 -5.06 -32.63 21.55
C GLY A 56 -5.72 -34.00 21.60
N GLY A 57 -5.01 -35.06 21.18
CA GLY A 57 -5.51 -36.43 21.16
C GLY A 57 -5.46 -37.09 22.54
N GLY A 58 -6.34 -36.66 23.44
CA GLY A 58 -6.72 -37.38 24.64
C GLY A 58 -8.24 -37.36 24.75
N ASN A 59 -8.89 -38.50 24.47
CA ASN A 59 -10.24 -38.74 25.00
C ASN A 59 -10.18 -38.50 26.50
N ASP A 60 -10.99 -37.59 27.02
CA ASP A 60 -11.83 -37.81 28.19
C ASP A 60 -12.80 -36.64 28.35
N ASP A 61 -14.05 -37.02 28.60
CA ASP A 61 -15.21 -36.15 28.77
C ASP A 61 -15.02 -35.13 29.89
N GLY A 62 -15.68 -33.99 29.74
CA GLY A 62 -15.61 -32.89 30.68
C GLY A 62 -16.04 -33.29 32.10
N ALA A 63 -15.15 -33.09 33.06
CA ALA A 63 -15.51 -32.79 34.45
C ALA A 63 -14.39 -31.98 35.10
N VAL A 64 -14.69 -30.71 35.37
CA VAL A 64 -13.93 -29.88 36.32
C VAL A 64 -14.15 -30.49 37.71
N VAL A 65 -13.16 -31.19 38.27
CA VAL A 65 -13.12 -31.54 39.69
C VAL A 65 -11.71 -31.38 40.26
N PHE A 66 -11.69 -30.76 41.42
CA PHE A 66 -10.59 -30.35 42.28
C PHE A 66 -9.97 -31.55 43.02
N GLY A 67 -8.62 -31.62 43.08
CA GLY A 67 -7.80 -32.22 44.15
C GLY A 67 -7.93 -33.73 44.49
N GLY A 68 -6.78 -34.44 44.52
CA GLY A 68 -6.68 -35.71 45.28
C GLY A 68 -5.53 -36.64 44.86
N LEU A 69 -4.76 -37.07 45.85
CA LEU A 69 -3.58 -37.96 45.79
C LEU A 69 -3.93 -39.47 45.66
N ALA A 70 -2.87 -40.27 45.40
CA ALA A 70 -2.74 -41.75 45.40
C ALA A 70 -3.18 -42.46 44.10
N GLY A 71 -2.56 -43.53 43.57
CA GLY A 71 -1.55 -44.48 44.03
C GLY A 71 -1.89 -45.88 43.44
N GLY A 72 -0.92 -46.62 42.89
CA GLY A 72 -1.05 -48.03 42.43
C GLY A 72 -1.15 -48.23 40.90
N SER A 73 -0.17 -48.87 40.21
CA SER A 73 -0.01 -50.33 39.98
C SER A 73 -1.23 -50.96 39.30
N THR A 74 -1.21 -51.59 38.11
CA THR A 74 -0.47 -52.81 37.73
C THR A 74 -0.66 -53.16 36.22
N SER A 75 0.38 -53.69 35.58
CA SER A 75 0.50 -54.63 34.42
C SER A 75 -0.71 -55.07 33.57
N THR A 76 -0.58 -55.13 32.23
CA THR A 76 -0.52 -56.41 31.44
C THR A 76 -0.35 -56.22 29.91
N ASN A 77 0.43 -57.15 29.34
CA ASN A 77 0.76 -57.55 27.96
C ASN A 77 -0.17 -57.20 26.76
N GLY A 78 0.47 -57.10 25.57
CA GLY A 78 -0.06 -57.69 24.34
C GLY A 78 0.27 -56.95 23.04
N GLY A 79 1.22 -57.45 22.26
CA GLY A 79 1.56 -56.93 20.93
C GLY A 79 0.51 -57.23 19.86
N GLY A 80 0.40 -56.34 18.88
CA GLY A 80 -0.43 -56.50 17.69
C GLY A 80 -0.43 -55.23 16.84
N GLY A 81 0.55 -55.10 15.94
CA GLY A 81 0.60 -54.01 14.97
C GLY A 81 -0.63 -54.02 14.06
N ARG A 82 -1.40 -52.94 14.09
CA ARG A 82 -2.48 -52.68 13.12
C ARG A 82 -2.22 -51.31 12.51
N ALA A 83 -1.86 -51.32 11.23
CA ALA A 83 -1.70 -50.12 10.42
C ALA A 83 -2.99 -49.25 10.47
N PRO A 84 -2.88 -47.92 10.47
CA PRO A 84 -4.05 -47.06 10.42
C PRO A 84 -4.79 -47.28 9.09
N ALA A 85 -6.11 -47.47 9.19
CA ALA A 85 -6.98 -47.70 8.06
C ALA A 85 -6.91 -46.50 7.10
N VAL A 86 -6.56 -46.78 5.85
CA VAL A 86 -6.69 -45.85 4.73
C VAL A 86 -8.16 -45.47 4.66
N ALA A 87 -8.48 -44.19 4.88
CA ALA A 87 -9.83 -43.66 4.70
C ALA A 87 -10.31 -44.04 3.29
N ASP A 88 -11.47 -44.68 3.23
CA ASP A 88 -12.02 -45.23 1.99
C ASP A 88 -12.36 -44.05 1.07
N LEU A 89 -11.54 -43.82 0.03
CA LEU A 89 -11.61 -42.70 -0.91
C LEU A 89 -13.03 -42.48 -1.48
N ARG A 90 -13.83 -43.55 -1.53
CA ARG A 90 -15.22 -43.51 -1.97
C ARG A 90 -16.14 -42.79 -0.99
N GLN A 91 -15.88 -42.93 0.31
CA GLN A 91 -16.63 -42.29 1.39
C GLN A 91 -16.31 -40.79 1.47
N GLU A 92 -15.03 -40.41 1.30
CA GLU A 92 -14.61 -39.01 1.16
C GLU A 92 -15.21 -38.36 -0.10
N ALA A 93 -15.18 -39.05 -1.24
CA ALA A 93 -15.78 -38.57 -2.47
C ALA A 93 -17.31 -38.36 -2.33
N ALA A 94 -18.00 -39.24 -1.60
CA ALA A 94 -19.43 -39.15 -1.35
C ALA A 94 -19.79 -37.96 -0.43
N LEU A 95 -18.97 -37.70 0.58
CA LEU A 95 -19.08 -36.51 1.45
C LEU A 95 -18.83 -35.21 0.68
N ALA A 96 -17.81 -35.18 -0.17
CA ALA A 96 -17.50 -34.04 -1.03
C ALA A 96 -18.63 -33.77 -2.06
N ALA A 97 -19.24 -34.81 -2.62
CA ALA A 97 -20.39 -34.67 -3.52
C ALA A 97 -21.64 -34.14 -2.79
N ARG A 98 -21.92 -34.62 -1.58
CA ARG A 98 -23.02 -34.11 -0.74
C ARG A 98 -22.81 -32.64 -0.33
N ALA A 99 -21.57 -32.22 -0.08
CA ALA A 99 -21.25 -30.82 0.20
C ALA A 99 -21.50 -29.90 -1.00
N ARG A 100 -21.19 -30.38 -2.23
CA ARG A 100 -21.46 -29.66 -3.49
C ARG A 100 -22.96 -29.45 -3.76
N HIS A 101 -23.81 -30.39 -3.37
CA HIS A 101 -25.27 -30.25 -3.56
C HIS A 101 -25.93 -29.30 -2.55
N ARG A 102 -25.29 -29.03 -1.41
CA ARG A 102 -25.85 -28.15 -0.37
C ARG A 102 -25.47 -26.68 -0.53
N TYR A 103 -24.46 -26.37 -1.35
CA TYR A 103 -23.96 -25.02 -1.59
C TYR A 103 -24.12 -24.60 -3.06
N ASN A 104 -24.95 -23.58 -3.29
CA ASN A 104 -25.36 -23.10 -4.59
C ASN A 104 -24.29 -22.15 -5.21
N PRO A 105 -23.63 -22.50 -6.34
CA PRO A 105 -22.45 -21.79 -6.86
C PRO A 105 -22.79 -20.63 -7.81
N MET A 106 -23.83 -19.84 -7.51
CA MET A 106 -24.24 -18.69 -8.35
C MET A 106 -23.93 -17.30 -7.74
N ARG A 107 -22.95 -17.21 -6.84
CA ARG A 107 -22.28 -15.93 -6.54
C ARG A 107 -20.86 -16.01 -7.09
N GLY A 108 -20.68 -15.40 -8.25
CA GLY A 108 -19.62 -15.69 -9.20
C GLY A 108 -18.20 -15.53 -8.68
N THR A 109 -17.34 -16.44 -9.14
CA THR A 109 -16.10 -16.13 -9.85
C THR A 109 -15.69 -17.37 -10.64
N LEU A 110 -15.60 -17.25 -11.96
CA LEU A 110 -15.01 -18.25 -12.84
C LEU A 110 -13.49 -18.32 -12.58
N SER A 111 -13.04 -19.26 -11.74
CA SER A 111 -11.63 -19.67 -11.70
C SER A 111 -11.54 -21.15 -11.32
N ALA A 112 -10.84 -21.92 -12.15
CA ALA A 112 -10.81 -23.40 -12.17
C ALA A 112 -10.05 -24.07 -11.00
N PHE A 113 -10.02 -23.47 -9.81
CA PHE A 113 -9.50 -24.09 -8.58
C PHE A 113 -10.40 -23.69 -7.40
N PRO A 114 -10.84 -24.62 -6.53
CA PRO A 114 -11.69 -24.33 -5.39
C PRO A 114 -10.85 -23.80 -4.22
N LEU A 115 -10.12 -22.71 -4.43
CA LEU A 115 -9.72 -21.83 -3.34
C LEU A 115 -10.79 -20.74 -3.31
N VAL A 116 -11.82 -20.93 -2.50
CA VAL A 116 -12.83 -19.90 -2.25
C VAL A 116 -12.13 -18.77 -1.50
N LEU A 117 -11.55 -17.84 -2.25
CA LEU A 117 -10.94 -16.64 -1.70
C LEU A 117 -12.07 -15.67 -1.34
N ALA A 118 -12.63 -15.80 -0.15
CA ALA A 118 -13.51 -14.77 0.38
C ALA A 118 -12.71 -13.46 0.49
N THR A 119 -13.15 -12.46 -0.27
CA THR A 119 -12.56 -11.12 -0.18
C THR A 119 -13.19 -10.37 0.99
N THR A 120 -12.39 -9.60 1.72
CA THR A 120 -12.79 -8.96 2.99
C THR A 120 -13.73 -7.76 2.86
N GLY A 121 -14.50 -7.66 1.77
CA GLY A 121 -15.35 -6.48 1.55
C GLY A 121 -14.57 -5.17 1.52
N GLY A 122 -13.28 -5.19 1.17
CA GLY A 122 -12.46 -4.00 0.98
C GLY A 122 -11.65 -3.52 2.19
N HIS A 123 -11.29 -4.39 3.13
CA HIS A 123 -10.28 -4.06 4.14
C HIS A 123 -8.89 -4.28 3.56
N CYS A 124 -8.17 -3.17 3.34
CA CYS A 124 -6.83 -2.98 2.76
C CYS A 124 -6.63 -3.46 1.30
N ASN A 125 -5.93 -2.65 0.49
CA ASN A 125 -5.68 -3.01 -0.91
C ASN A 125 -4.64 -4.15 -1.04
N THR A 126 -3.83 -4.37 0.00
CA THR A 126 -2.71 -5.33 0.02
C THR A 126 -3.05 -6.69 0.65
N ASP A 127 -3.98 -6.80 1.60
CA ASP A 127 -4.38 -8.06 2.26
C ASP A 127 -5.91 -8.27 2.23
N HIS A 128 -6.50 -8.27 1.03
CA HIS A 128 -7.96 -8.44 0.85
C HIS A 128 -8.41 -9.90 0.81
N VAL A 129 -7.48 -10.85 0.73
CA VAL A 129 -7.75 -12.29 0.58
C VAL A 129 -7.73 -12.98 1.94
N ILE A 130 -8.86 -13.51 2.39
CA ILE A 130 -8.92 -14.45 3.52
C ILE A 130 -8.77 -15.85 2.99
N ARG A 131 -7.82 -16.61 3.55
CA ARG A 131 -7.71 -18.04 3.27
C ARG A 131 -8.81 -18.77 4.04
N GLN A 132 -9.58 -19.59 3.33
CA GLN A 132 -10.59 -20.46 3.89
C GLN A 132 -10.11 -21.91 3.81
N ASN A 133 -10.40 -22.68 4.85
CA ASN A 133 -10.22 -24.11 4.87
C ASN A 133 -11.25 -24.78 3.92
N PRO A 134 -11.01 -26.03 3.49
CA PRO A 134 -11.97 -26.79 2.68
C PRO A 134 -13.37 -26.90 3.33
N ASP A 135 -13.45 -26.81 4.66
CA ASP A 135 -14.71 -26.81 5.42
C ASP A 135 -15.46 -25.46 5.41
N GLY A 136 -14.92 -24.44 4.73
CA GLY A 136 -15.47 -23.09 4.67
C GLY A 136 -15.19 -22.24 5.93
N THR A 137 -14.53 -22.80 6.94
CA THR A 137 -14.05 -22.06 8.10
C THR A 137 -12.86 -21.18 7.73
N VAL A 138 -12.70 -20.05 8.41
CA VAL A 138 -11.56 -19.16 8.19
C VAL A 138 -10.30 -19.79 8.77
N ASP A 139 -9.21 -19.81 8.00
CA ASP A 139 -7.91 -20.26 8.48
C ASP A 139 -7.40 -19.31 9.57
N ARG A 140 -7.52 -19.74 10.83
CA ARG A 140 -7.15 -18.97 12.03
C ARG A 140 -5.68 -18.57 12.03
N LEU A 141 -4.79 -19.39 11.47
CA LEU A 141 -3.35 -19.07 11.40
C LEU A 141 -3.10 -17.95 10.40
N SER A 142 -3.79 -17.98 9.27
CA SER A 142 -3.70 -16.91 8.27
C SER A 142 -4.27 -15.58 8.77
N GLU A 143 -5.42 -15.61 9.45
CA GLU A 143 -6.03 -14.44 10.09
C GLU A 143 -5.13 -13.89 11.21
N TYR A 144 -4.52 -14.75 12.04
CA TYR A 144 -3.59 -14.32 13.07
C TYR A 144 -2.35 -13.63 12.48
N ARG A 145 -1.73 -14.21 11.46
CA ARG A 145 -0.60 -13.58 10.74
C ARG A 145 -1.00 -12.23 10.14
N ARG A 146 -2.21 -12.14 9.58
CA ARG A 146 -2.77 -10.90 9.05
C ARG A 146 -3.01 -9.85 10.15
N ALA A 147 -3.56 -10.25 11.29
CA ALA A 147 -3.78 -9.38 12.44
C ALA A 147 -2.45 -8.86 13.02
N MET A 148 -1.42 -9.70 13.09
CA MET A 148 -0.08 -9.30 13.54
C MET A 148 0.58 -8.32 12.57
N ARG A 149 0.45 -8.51 11.25
CA ARG A 149 0.89 -7.50 10.26
C ARG A 149 0.14 -6.20 10.42
N MET A 150 -1.18 -6.24 10.61
CA MET A 150 -1.99 -5.02 10.81
C MET A 150 -1.62 -4.27 12.09
N ARG A 151 -1.30 -4.98 13.19
CA ARG A 151 -0.78 -4.37 14.41
C ARG A 151 0.57 -3.72 14.16
N ARG A 152 1.51 -4.42 13.53
CA ARG A 152 2.83 -3.88 13.16
C ARG A 152 2.70 -2.62 12.27
N ARG A 153 1.81 -2.62 11.28
CA ARG A 153 1.53 -1.44 10.41
C ARG A 153 0.83 -0.27 11.13
N ARG A 154 0.13 -0.54 12.24
CA ARG A 154 -0.46 0.52 13.05
C ARG A 154 0.62 1.24 13.87
N GLU A 155 1.56 0.47 14.38
CA GLU A 155 2.70 0.90 15.20
C GLU A 155 3.80 1.57 14.35
N ASN A 156 4.18 0.96 13.23
CA ASN A 156 5.09 1.53 12.23
C ASN A 156 4.28 2.31 11.17
N SER A 157 4.16 3.63 11.33
CA SER A 157 3.44 4.49 10.37
C SER A 157 4.01 4.41 8.94
N ASP A 158 5.28 4.07 8.79
CA ASP A 158 5.97 3.85 7.50
C ASP A 158 5.56 2.55 6.79
N GLU A 159 5.26 1.47 7.53
CA GLU A 159 4.79 0.19 6.97
C GLU A 159 3.29 0.20 6.66
N ARG A 160 2.58 1.26 7.02
CA ARG A 160 1.17 1.47 6.62
C ARG A 160 1.01 1.44 5.10
N GLY A 161 2.11 1.46 4.36
CA GLY A 161 2.19 1.21 2.93
C GLY A 161 1.61 2.39 2.16
N SER A 162 1.65 2.31 0.84
CA SER A 162 0.90 3.22 -0.05
C SER A 162 -0.61 2.95 0.02
N ASP A 163 -1.13 2.52 1.18
CA ASP A 163 -2.54 2.26 1.41
C ASP A 163 -3.26 3.61 1.37
N ARG A 164 -3.68 3.95 0.15
CA ARG A 164 -4.02 5.31 -0.23
C ARG A 164 -5.35 5.75 0.37
N TRP A 165 -6.09 4.87 1.06
CA TRP A 165 -7.49 5.08 1.40
C TRP A 165 -7.86 4.48 2.76
N ASP A 166 -8.41 5.29 3.66
CA ASP A 166 -8.77 4.90 5.04
C ASP A 166 -10.01 4.00 5.12
N LEU A 167 -10.89 4.04 4.11
CA LEU A 167 -12.19 3.36 4.13
C LEU A 167 -12.42 2.45 2.91
N PRO A 168 -13.20 1.36 3.06
CA PRO A 168 -13.68 0.55 1.95
C PRO A 168 -14.44 1.41 0.92
N ARG A 169 -14.42 0.98 -0.34
CA ARG A 169 -15.07 1.72 -1.44
C ARG A 169 -16.58 1.66 -1.25
N ILE A 170 -17.19 2.76 -0.83
CA ILE A 170 -18.64 2.95 -0.93
C ILE A 170 -18.97 3.22 -2.41
N PRO A 171 -19.85 2.44 -3.07
CA PRO A 171 -20.32 2.75 -4.42
C PRO A 171 -20.87 4.19 -4.47
N GLY A 172 -20.37 5.00 -5.41
CA GLY A 172 -20.76 6.42 -5.54
C GLY A 172 -20.04 7.40 -4.60
N GLY A 173 -19.29 6.93 -3.59
CA GLY A 173 -18.51 7.78 -2.69
C GLY A 173 -17.09 8.09 -3.19
N ARG A 174 -16.57 9.28 -2.85
CA ARG A 174 -15.12 9.58 -2.97
C ARG A 174 -14.39 8.95 -1.79
N ARG A 175 -13.34 8.18 -2.07
CA ARG A 175 -12.45 7.63 -1.03
C ARG A 175 -11.69 8.76 -0.33
N ARG A 176 -11.48 8.66 0.98
CA ARG A 176 -10.66 9.61 1.77
C ARG A 176 -9.23 9.08 1.88
N ARG A 177 -8.25 9.94 1.56
CA ARG A 177 -6.82 9.59 1.63
C ARG A 177 -6.35 9.68 3.08
N ILE A 178 -5.63 8.65 3.52
CA ILE A 178 -4.95 8.63 4.83
C ILE A 178 -3.98 9.81 4.87
N ARG A 179 -4.07 10.65 5.90
CA ARG A 179 -3.05 11.68 6.16
C ARG A 179 -1.82 10.97 6.70
N ARG A 180 -0.70 11.06 5.99
CA ARG A 180 0.60 10.56 6.47
C ARG A 180 1.20 11.60 7.43
N ASP A 181 2.11 11.16 8.29
CA ASP A 181 2.89 12.09 9.12
C ASP A 181 3.72 13.05 8.26
N ALA A 182 4.18 12.60 7.09
CA ALA A 182 4.81 13.44 6.06
C ALA A 182 3.86 14.46 5.40
N ASP A 183 2.53 14.26 5.49
CA ASP A 183 1.53 15.21 5.00
C ASP A 183 1.08 16.20 6.10
N ALA A 184 1.69 16.15 7.29
CA ALA A 184 1.40 17.09 8.38
C ALA A 184 1.93 18.50 8.05
N PRO A 185 1.25 19.58 8.46
CA PRO A 185 1.69 20.94 8.17
C PRO A 185 3.05 21.29 8.80
N THR A 186 3.45 20.57 9.85
CA THR A 186 4.74 20.74 10.54
C THR A 186 5.87 19.96 9.87
N ALA A 187 5.56 18.97 9.03
CA ALA A 187 6.56 18.17 8.34
C ALA A 187 7.29 18.99 7.26
N PRO A 188 8.54 18.63 6.92
CA PRO A 188 9.24 19.25 5.80
C PRO A 188 8.41 19.07 4.52
N PRO A 189 8.30 20.09 3.63
CA PRO A 189 7.48 19.95 2.44
C PRO A 189 8.15 19.04 1.40
N GLU A 190 7.39 18.07 0.88
CA GLU A 190 7.85 17.09 -0.11
C GLU A 190 8.15 17.78 -1.46
N PRO A 191 9.41 17.75 -1.94
CA PRO A 191 9.76 18.29 -3.24
C PRO A 191 9.23 17.40 -4.38
N PRO A 192 9.06 17.94 -5.58
CA PRO A 192 8.59 17.18 -6.73
C PRO A 192 9.58 16.09 -7.15
N VAL A 193 9.05 14.91 -7.44
CA VAL A 193 9.84 13.70 -7.76
C VAL A 193 10.62 13.84 -9.08
N THR A 194 10.12 14.63 -10.03
CA THR A 194 10.72 14.75 -11.37
C THR A 194 11.06 16.19 -11.71
N GLY A 195 12.20 16.39 -12.36
CA GLY A 195 12.66 17.71 -12.82
C GLY A 195 11.66 18.39 -13.76
N TYR A 196 10.92 17.62 -14.56
CA TYR A 196 9.86 18.15 -15.41
C TYR A 196 8.75 18.86 -14.60
N VAL A 197 8.37 18.34 -13.43
CA VAL A 197 7.35 18.98 -12.59
C VAL A 197 7.86 20.31 -12.02
N ILE A 198 9.16 20.39 -11.69
CA ILE A 198 9.80 21.66 -11.30
C ILE A 198 9.70 22.65 -12.45
N TYR A 199 10.14 22.26 -13.65
CA TYR A 199 10.07 23.11 -14.84
C TYR A 199 8.66 23.59 -15.15
N VAL A 200 7.66 22.70 -15.04
CA VAL A 200 6.25 23.08 -15.23
C VAL A 200 5.81 24.13 -14.22
N SER A 201 6.17 23.98 -12.95
CA SER A 201 5.79 24.96 -11.91
C SER A 201 6.41 26.34 -12.17
N GLN A 202 7.70 26.37 -12.51
CA GLN A 202 8.43 27.60 -12.76
C GLN A 202 7.95 28.29 -14.05
N MET A 203 7.83 27.54 -15.15
CA MET A 203 7.35 28.08 -16.44
C MET A 203 5.88 28.50 -16.41
N THR A 204 5.04 27.83 -15.60
CA THR A 204 3.66 28.27 -15.36
C THR A 204 3.63 29.63 -14.67
N THR A 205 4.55 29.87 -13.73
CA THR A 205 4.69 31.16 -13.05
C THR A 205 5.05 32.26 -14.05
N LYS A 206 6.06 32.01 -14.90
CA LYS A 206 6.44 32.90 -15.99
C LYS A 206 5.28 33.22 -16.95
N LEU A 207 4.60 32.21 -17.47
CA LEU A 207 3.48 32.42 -18.41
C LEU A 207 2.33 33.25 -17.83
N ARG A 208 2.10 33.15 -16.52
CA ARG A 208 1.08 33.93 -15.80
C ARG A 208 1.54 35.36 -15.54
N HIS A 209 2.82 35.55 -15.23
CA HIS A 209 3.43 36.87 -15.10
C HIS A 209 3.37 37.62 -16.43
N ASP A 210 3.72 36.96 -17.54
CA ASP A 210 3.71 37.56 -18.89
C ASP A 210 2.29 37.89 -19.40
N ASN A 211 1.26 37.22 -18.86
CA ASN A 211 -0.13 37.36 -19.32
C ASN A 211 -1.09 37.44 -18.13
N PRO A 212 -1.08 38.54 -17.35
CA PRO A 212 -1.88 38.66 -16.12
C PRO A 212 -3.39 38.69 -16.40
N ASP A 213 -3.82 39.34 -17.49
CA ASP A 213 -5.23 39.54 -17.81
C ASP A 213 -5.89 38.33 -18.50
N ARG A 214 -5.07 37.41 -19.04
CA ARG A 214 -5.59 36.26 -19.78
C ARG A 214 -6.08 35.21 -18.80
N HIS A 215 -7.24 34.63 -19.11
CA HIS A 215 -7.71 33.45 -18.39
C HIS A 215 -6.65 32.33 -18.42
N HIS A 216 -6.17 31.94 -17.23
CA HIS A 216 -5.20 30.87 -17.08
C HIS A 216 -5.87 29.49 -17.20
N ASP A 217 -5.81 28.89 -18.39
CA ASP A 217 -6.16 27.48 -18.58
C ASP A 217 -4.94 26.59 -18.35
N GLN A 218 -4.89 25.93 -17.20
CA GLN A 218 -3.81 25.04 -16.79
C GLN A 218 -3.51 23.96 -17.82
N ILE A 219 -4.53 23.42 -18.52
CA ILE A 219 -4.32 22.36 -19.51
C ILE A 219 -3.56 22.91 -20.72
N SER A 220 -3.98 24.06 -21.22
CA SER A 220 -3.32 24.73 -22.34
C SER A 220 -1.89 25.17 -21.99
N ALA A 221 -1.68 25.70 -20.77
CA ALA A 221 -0.38 26.11 -20.28
C ALA A 221 0.57 24.91 -20.19
N VAL A 222 0.16 23.82 -19.54
CA VAL A 222 0.97 22.61 -19.43
C VAL A 222 1.31 22.05 -20.82
N ARG A 223 0.37 22.01 -21.77
CA ARG A 223 0.65 21.57 -23.15
C ARG A 223 1.73 22.42 -23.82
N ARG A 224 1.64 23.75 -23.70
CA ARG A 224 2.65 24.66 -24.26
C ARG A 224 4.02 24.43 -23.59
N ILE A 225 4.04 24.26 -22.28
CA ILE A 225 5.27 23.99 -21.52
C ILE A 225 5.86 22.63 -21.91
N SER A 226 5.05 21.59 -22.12
CA SER A 226 5.54 20.29 -22.60
C SER A 226 6.25 20.41 -23.95
N MET A 227 5.74 21.23 -24.86
CA MET A 227 6.40 21.51 -26.14
C MET A 227 7.73 22.24 -25.95
N MET A 228 7.82 23.18 -25.01
CA MET A 228 9.05 23.89 -24.68
C MET A 228 10.09 22.97 -24.03
N TRP A 229 9.66 22.08 -23.12
CA TRP A 229 10.51 21.07 -22.50
C TRP A 229 11.16 20.15 -23.54
N ASN A 230 10.38 19.69 -24.52
CA ASN A 230 10.89 18.83 -25.59
C ASN A 230 11.84 19.57 -26.55
N ARG A 231 11.80 20.91 -26.59
CA ARG A 231 12.72 21.74 -27.38
C ARG A 231 13.96 22.17 -26.60
N LEU A 232 13.98 21.90 -25.29
CA LEU A 232 15.09 22.27 -24.43
C LEU A 232 16.32 21.40 -24.73
N SER A 233 17.51 21.99 -24.65
CA SER A 233 18.78 21.25 -24.72
C SER A 233 18.83 20.16 -23.65
N ASP A 234 19.60 19.10 -23.91
CA ASP A 234 19.79 18.03 -22.93
C ASP A 234 20.41 18.59 -21.63
N GLU A 235 21.35 19.54 -21.73
CA GLU A 235 21.93 20.24 -20.58
C GLU A 235 20.89 20.98 -19.73
N GLY A 236 19.94 21.66 -20.39
CA GLY A 236 18.86 22.37 -19.70
C GLY A 236 17.91 21.39 -19.00
N ARG A 237 17.64 20.23 -19.60
CA ARG A 237 16.83 19.16 -18.97
C ARG A 237 17.57 18.53 -17.80
N ASP A 238 18.85 18.26 -17.95
CA ASP A 238 19.71 17.67 -16.93
C ASP A 238 19.87 18.57 -15.70
N HIS A 239 19.87 19.90 -15.89
CA HIS A 239 19.82 20.85 -14.78
C HIS A 239 18.61 20.57 -13.85
N TYR A 240 17.40 20.41 -14.41
CA TYR A 240 16.21 20.12 -13.61
C TYR A 240 16.19 18.70 -13.04
N VAL A 241 16.76 17.72 -13.76
CA VAL A 241 16.87 16.34 -13.25
C VAL A 241 17.80 16.30 -12.03
N ARG A 242 18.96 16.98 -12.10
CA ARG A 242 19.88 17.11 -10.96
C ARG A 242 19.21 17.83 -9.79
N LEU A 243 18.52 18.94 -10.07
CA LEU A 243 17.79 19.69 -9.06
C LEU A 243 16.75 18.81 -8.33
N ALA A 244 15.95 18.02 -9.05
CA ALA A 244 14.98 17.13 -8.42
C ALA A 244 15.64 16.03 -7.56
N ARG A 245 16.79 15.52 -8.00
CA ARG A 245 17.56 14.51 -7.26
C ARG A 245 18.16 15.09 -5.97
N GLU A 246 18.81 16.24 -6.06
CA GLU A 246 19.38 16.97 -4.92
C GLU A 246 18.29 17.33 -3.92
N ALA A 247 17.16 17.85 -4.41
CA ALA A 247 16.05 18.23 -3.56
C ALA A 247 15.47 17.04 -2.79
N ARG A 248 15.35 15.90 -3.45
CA ARG A 248 14.86 14.68 -2.80
C ARG A 248 15.84 14.16 -1.74
N ALA A 249 17.14 14.19 -2.01
CA ALA A 249 18.15 13.74 -1.06
C ALA A 249 18.10 14.56 0.23
N GLU A 250 18.10 15.89 0.11
CA GLU A 250 18.03 16.75 1.29
C GLU A 250 16.64 16.68 1.97
N TYR A 251 15.54 16.47 1.24
CA TYR A 251 14.24 16.18 1.86
C TYR A 251 14.27 14.90 2.71
N ASP A 252 14.88 13.83 2.21
CA ASP A 252 14.97 12.57 2.96
C ASP A 252 15.77 12.77 4.27
N GLU A 253 16.85 13.57 4.24
CA GLU A 253 17.60 13.97 5.44
C GLU A 253 16.74 14.79 6.43
N ARG A 254 16.05 15.84 5.97
CA ARG A 254 15.19 16.66 6.86
C ARG A 254 14.00 15.87 7.39
N LEU A 255 13.50 14.91 6.63
CA LEU A 255 12.43 14.02 7.09
C LEU A 255 12.94 13.09 8.20
N MET A 256 14.18 12.59 8.11
CA MET A 256 14.81 11.83 9.20
C MET A 256 14.98 12.70 10.47
N GLU A 257 15.45 13.94 10.32
CA GLU A 257 15.54 14.90 11.45
C GLU A 257 14.17 15.18 12.09
N TYR A 258 13.16 15.42 11.25
CA TYR A 258 11.78 15.64 11.71
C TYR A 258 11.24 14.45 12.48
N ARG A 259 11.52 13.23 12.01
CA ARG A 259 11.12 12.00 12.70
C ARG A 259 11.84 11.84 14.04
N ALA A 260 13.11 12.24 14.13
CA ALA A 260 13.91 12.11 15.34
C ALA A 260 13.55 13.17 16.40
N THR A 261 13.31 14.42 15.98
CA THR A 261 13.22 15.57 16.90
C THR A 261 11.83 16.23 16.94
N GLY A 262 10.94 15.91 15.99
CA GLY A 262 9.65 16.60 15.79
C GLY A 262 9.79 17.97 15.13
N THR A 263 11.01 18.41 14.84
CA THR A 263 11.35 19.67 14.15
C THR A 263 12.34 19.39 13.03
N TRP A 264 12.43 20.25 12.03
CA TRP A 264 13.39 20.10 10.95
C TRP A 264 14.10 21.41 10.69
N SER A 265 15.36 21.31 10.28
CA SER A 265 16.17 22.46 9.90
C SER A 265 15.88 22.87 8.46
N PRO A 266 15.88 24.17 8.13
CA PRO A 266 15.49 24.65 6.80
C PRO A 266 16.40 24.07 5.71
N PHE A 267 15.84 23.89 4.52
CA PHE A 267 16.59 23.46 3.35
C PHE A 267 17.69 24.45 2.98
N THR A 268 18.75 23.94 2.38
CA THR A 268 19.98 24.65 2.03
C THR A 268 20.19 24.74 0.52
N VAL A 269 19.72 23.75 -0.24
CA VAL A 269 19.88 23.71 -1.70
C VAL A 269 18.65 24.27 -2.39
N PHE A 270 17.45 23.98 -1.86
CA PHE A 270 16.19 24.32 -2.52
C PHE A 270 15.19 24.94 -1.55
N GLU A 271 14.46 25.96 -2.00
CA GLU A 271 13.37 26.56 -1.25
C GLU A 271 12.11 26.57 -2.10
N ARG A 272 10.98 26.43 -1.43
CA ARG A 272 9.70 26.66 -2.05
C ARG A 272 9.28 28.11 -1.84
N LEU A 273 9.05 28.85 -2.93
CA LEU A 273 8.56 30.22 -2.83
C LEU A 273 7.13 30.20 -2.31
N THR A 274 6.96 30.58 -1.04
CA THR A 274 5.68 30.60 -0.33
C THR A 274 5.08 32.00 -0.23
N ASN A 275 5.89 33.04 -0.44
CA ASN A 275 5.49 34.42 -0.23
C ASN A 275 5.66 35.23 -1.53
N ASN A 276 4.72 36.13 -1.78
CA ASN A 276 4.84 37.13 -2.83
C ASN A 276 5.64 38.32 -2.31
N ARG A 277 6.46 38.95 -3.18
CA ARG A 277 7.18 40.18 -2.83
C ARG A 277 6.24 41.37 -2.62
N ASN A 278 5.08 41.38 -3.29
CA ASN A 278 4.04 42.40 -3.11
C ASN A 278 3.30 42.34 -1.76
N GLY A 279 3.61 41.38 -0.88
CA GLY A 279 2.97 41.22 0.43
C GLY A 279 1.50 40.77 0.38
N VAL A 280 0.95 40.49 -0.80
CA VAL A 280 -0.43 40.03 -0.97
C VAL A 280 -0.52 38.56 -0.58
N VAL A 281 -1.13 38.30 0.58
CA VAL A 281 -1.43 36.94 1.05
C VAL A 281 -2.56 36.35 0.21
N CYS A 282 -2.25 35.32 -0.59
CA CYS A 282 -3.30 34.53 -1.24
C CYS A 282 -4.04 33.71 -0.17
N ARG A 283 -5.37 33.89 -0.05
CA ARG A 283 -6.21 33.17 0.93
C ARG A 283 -5.98 31.66 0.84
N THR A 284 -5.32 31.14 1.88
CA THR A 284 -5.20 29.74 2.34
C THR A 284 -5.12 28.67 1.25
N SER A 285 -3.87 28.34 0.86
CA SER A 285 -3.50 27.12 0.14
C SER A 285 -4.03 25.82 0.80
N ALA A 286 -4.37 25.86 2.09
CA ALA A 286 -4.91 24.73 2.86
C ALA A 286 -6.39 24.41 2.55
N GLU A 287 -7.21 25.38 2.13
CA GLU A 287 -8.64 25.15 1.84
C GLU A 287 -8.89 24.68 0.41
N ARG A 288 -7.92 24.85 -0.48
CA ARG A 288 -8.06 24.51 -1.89
C ARG A 288 -6.99 23.53 -2.30
N SER A 289 -7.40 22.30 -2.62
CA SER A 289 -6.61 21.26 -3.30
C SER A 289 -6.16 21.64 -4.72
N THR A 290 -6.17 22.93 -5.06
CA THR A 290 -5.58 23.45 -6.28
C THR A 290 -4.12 23.67 -5.93
N GLY A 291 -3.22 22.83 -6.44
CA GLY A 291 -1.78 22.83 -6.15
C GLY A 291 -1.02 24.11 -6.56
N SER A 292 -1.56 25.29 -6.28
CA SER A 292 -0.93 26.61 -6.35
C SER A 292 -0.04 26.82 -5.14
N ASN A 293 0.72 25.79 -4.85
CA ASN A 293 1.83 25.85 -3.96
C ASN A 293 2.98 26.41 -4.83
N GLY A 294 3.45 27.64 -4.55
CA GLY A 294 4.43 28.35 -5.38
C GLY A 294 5.67 27.51 -5.79
N PRO A 295 6.40 27.96 -6.83
CA PRO A 295 7.43 27.18 -7.50
C PRO A 295 8.61 26.87 -6.57
N TRP A 296 9.28 25.76 -6.88
CA TRP A 296 10.54 25.37 -6.25
C TRP A 296 11.70 26.00 -6.99
N VAL A 297 12.63 26.62 -6.26
CA VAL A 297 13.80 27.32 -6.81
C VAL A 297 15.03 26.98 -5.96
N ARG A 298 16.22 27.01 -6.57
CA ARG A 298 17.49 26.89 -5.83
C ARG A 298 17.66 28.06 -4.84
N ILE A 299 18.34 27.82 -3.72
CA ILE A 299 18.72 28.89 -2.78
C ILE A 299 19.99 29.61 -3.25
N PRO A 300 21.11 28.91 -3.59
CA PRO A 300 22.34 29.58 -4.02
C PRO A 300 22.13 30.33 -5.34
N HIS A 301 22.32 31.65 -5.33
CA HIS A 301 22.07 32.50 -6.51
C HIS A 301 23.00 32.17 -7.70
N GLU A 302 24.23 31.72 -7.42
CA GLU A 302 25.24 31.41 -8.44
C GLU A 302 24.83 30.21 -9.33
N GLU A 303 24.10 29.25 -8.75
CA GLU A 303 23.67 28.04 -9.44
C GLU A 303 22.31 28.19 -10.12
N LYS A 304 21.65 29.35 -9.96
CA LYS A 304 20.32 29.59 -10.52
C LYS A 304 20.36 29.66 -12.03
N ASN A 305 19.39 28.99 -12.65
CA ASN A 305 19.14 29.15 -14.08
C ASN A 305 18.59 30.56 -14.39
N GLU A 306 18.64 31.00 -15.64
CA GLU A 306 18.07 32.29 -16.07
C GLU A 306 16.60 32.45 -15.67
N LEU A 307 15.83 31.39 -15.83
CA LEU A 307 14.42 31.36 -15.48
C LEU A 307 14.18 31.47 -13.97
N GLU A 308 15.08 30.90 -13.15
CA GLU A 308 15.01 31.01 -11.69
C GLU A 308 15.34 32.42 -11.22
N ARG A 309 16.37 33.03 -11.81
CA ARG A 309 16.72 34.44 -11.58
C ARG A 309 15.59 35.37 -11.98
N GLU A 310 14.93 35.09 -13.10
CA GLU A 310 13.78 35.85 -13.56
C GLU A 310 12.59 35.72 -12.59
N ILE A 311 12.29 34.49 -12.14
CA ILE A 311 11.19 34.25 -11.17
C ILE A 311 11.43 34.97 -9.86
N ASP A 312 12.67 35.01 -9.38
CA ASP A 312 13.00 35.78 -8.19
C ASP A 312 12.54 37.23 -8.38
N THR A 313 12.75 37.86 -9.54
CA THR A 313 12.35 39.26 -9.75
C THR A 313 10.85 39.53 -9.69
N TYR A 314 9.99 38.52 -9.87
CA TYR A 314 8.56 38.71 -9.96
C TYR A 314 7.94 39.20 -8.65
N GLU A 315 7.10 40.22 -8.74
CA GLU A 315 6.36 40.75 -7.59
C GLU A 315 5.33 39.75 -7.05
N GLN A 316 4.70 39.01 -7.96
CA GLN A 316 3.70 37.98 -7.68
C GLN A 316 4.13 36.64 -8.27
N VAL A 317 4.33 35.68 -7.37
CA VAL A 317 4.74 34.31 -7.72
C VAL A 317 3.58 33.34 -7.46
N ILE A 318 2.86 33.56 -6.36
CA ILE A 318 1.59 32.93 -6.03
C ILE A 318 0.49 33.85 -6.49
N PHE A 319 -0.21 33.41 -7.52
CA PHE A 319 -1.30 34.19 -8.08
C PHE A 319 -2.64 33.77 -7.46
N PRO A 320 -3.54 34.74 -7.22
CA PRO A 320 -4.89 34.45 -6.75
C PRO A 320 -5.67 33.58 -7.76
N PRO A 321 -6.74 32.91 -7.30
CA PRO A 321 -7.68 32.28 -8.19
C PRO A 321 -8.34 33.32 -9.10
N ARG A 322 -9.00 32.82 -10.15
CA ARG A 322 -9.75 33.61 -11.11
C ARG A 322 -10.59 34.71 -10.40
N PRO A 323 -10.59 35.97 -10.86
CA PRO A 323 -11.37 37.04 -10.25
C PRO A 323 -12.88 36.77 -10.34
N ALA A 324 -13.62 37.10 -9.27
CA ALA A 324 -15.03 36.76 -9.05
C ALA A 324 -15.97 37.15 -10.23
N GLY A 325 -15.72 38.27 -10.90
CA GLY A 325 -16.53 38.74 -12.04
C GLY A 325 -16.51 37.81 -13.27
N SER A 326 -15.51 36.94 -13.37
CA SER A 326 -15.37 35.97 -14.47
C SER A 326 -15.79 34.53 -14.09
N GLU A 327 -16.26 34.33 -12.86
CA GLU A 327 -16.70 33.02 -12.35
C GLU A 327 -18.08 32.63 -12.89
N GLY A 328 -19.01 33.57 -13.06
CA GLY A 328 -20.39 33.28 -13.48
C GLY A 328 -20.51 32.59 -14.86
N GLY A 329 -19.66 32.96 -15.82
CA GLY A 329 -19.62 32.29 -17.13
C GLY A 329 -18.99 30.89 -17.06
N HIS A 330 -17.98 30.71 -16.21
CA HIS A 330 -17.34 29.41 -16.00
C HIS A 330 -18.25 28.44 -15.25
N GLU A 331 -18.95 28.91 -14.22
CA GLU A 331 -19.88 28.11 -13.44
C GLU A 331 -21.01 27.57 -14.30
N LYS A 332 -21.63 28.42 -15.15
CA LYS A 332 -22.61 27.99 -16.16
C LYS A 332 -22.06 26.92 -17.11
N THR A 333 -20.85 27.11 -17.61
CA THR A 333 -20.19 26.12 -18.49
C THR A 333 -19.94 24.79 -17.77
N MET A 334 -19.57 24.84 -16.50
CA MET A 334 -19.31 23.65 -15.68
C MET A 334 -20.60 22.93 -15.28
N THR A 335 -21.68 23.66 -14.96
CA THR A 335 -23.00 23.07 -14.71
C THR A 335 -23.53 22.38 -15.96
N ASP A 336 -23.38 22.99 -17.13
CA ASP A 336 -23.81 22.40 -18.40
C ASP A 336 -23.01 21.14 -18.73
N ARG A 337 -21.68 21.16 -18.57
CA ARG A 337 -20.84 19.95 -18.74
C ARG A 337 -21.23 18.83 -17.77
N ARG A 338 -21.53 19.17 -16.51
CA ARG A 338 -21.99 18.18 -15.51
C ARG A 338 -23.36 17.61 -15.87
N LYS A 339 -24.29 18.45 -16.34
CA LYS A 339 -25.62 18.03 -16.81
C LYS A 339 -25.49 17.06 -18.00
N ARG A 340 -24.73 17.43 -19.04
CA ARG A 340 -24.46 16.56 -20.20
C ARG A 340 -23.80 15.24 -19.81
N ARG A 341 -22.90 15.24 -18.82
CA ARG A 341 -22.28 14.01 -18.31
C ARG A 341 -23.28 13.14 -17.55
N ARG A 342 -24.17 13.73 -16.75
CA ARG A 342 -25.25 13.00 -16.07
C ARG A 342 -26.22 12.39 -17.07
N GLU A 343 -26.63 13.14 -18.08
CA GLU A 343 -27.49 12.67 -19.18
C GLU A 343 -26.84 11.49 -19.91
N ARG A 344 -25.56 11.61 -20.30
CA ARG A 344 -24.83 10.50 -20.93
C ARG A 344 -24.75 9.25 -20.05
N ILE A 345 -24.48 9.42 -18.75
CA ILE A 345 -24.45 8.29 -17.80
C ILE A 345 -25.85 7.65 -17.70
N GLN A 346 -26.92 8.46 -17.67
CA GLN A 346 -28.29 7.97 -17.62
C GLN A 346 -28.65 7.21 -18.91
N GLU A 347 -28.29 7.74 -20.08
CA GLU A 347 -28.45 7.09 -21.39
C GLU A 347 -27.69 5.76 -21.46
N ASP A 348 -26.43 5.74 -21.04
CA ASP A 348 -25.61 4.52 -20.99
C ASP A 348 -26.24 3.50 -20.01
N CYS A 349 -26.69 3.94 -18.82
CA CYS A 349 -27.38 3.07 -17.87
C CYS A 349 -28.66 2.48 -18.46
N VAL A 350 -29.46 3.23 -19.22
CA VAL A 350 -30.67 2.73 -19.88
C VAL A 350 -30.32 1.75 -21.00
N LYS A 351 -29.29 2.04 -21.79
CA LYS A 351 -28.84 1.21 -22.92
C LYS A 351 -28.30 -0.16 -22.50
N TYR A 352 -27.69 -0.26 -21.32
CA TYR A 352 -27.09 -1.49 -20.80
C TYR A 352 -27.92 -2.19 -19.69
N ASN A 353 -29.07 -1.62 -19.27
CA ASN A 353 -30.04 -2.25 -18.35
C ASN A 353 -31.32 -2.75 -19.03
N THR A 354 -31.36 -2.86 -20.37
CA THR A 354 -32.51 -3.53 -21.01
C THR A 354 -32.54 -5.00 -20.56
N PRO A 355 -33.58 -5.45 -19.84
CA PRO A 355 -33.73 -6.87 -19.54
C PRO A 355 -33.87 -7.61 -20.87
N ILE A 356 -33.10 -8.67 -21.04
CA ILE A 356 -33.35 -9.68 -22.08
C ILE A 356 -34.73 -10.27 -21.73
N LEU A 357 -35.78 -9.73 -22.34
CA LEU A 357 -37.11 -10.33 -22.41
C LEU A 357 -37.28 -10.85 -23.83
N THR A 358 -36.96 -12.13 -24.02
CA THR A 358 -37.87 -13.24 -24.36
C THR A 358 -37.05 -14.48 -24.62
#